data_AF-A0A0M0GCL4-F1
#
_entry.id   AF-A0A0M0GCL4-F1
#
_cell.length_a   1.000
_cell.length_b   1.000
_cell.length_c   1.000
_cell.angle_alpha   90.00
_cell.angle_beta   90.00
_cell.angle_gamma   90.00
#
_symmetry.space_group_name_H-M   'P 1'
#
loop_
_entity.id
_entity.type
_entity.pdbx_description
1 polymer ?
#
loop_
_entity_poly.entity_id
_entity_poly.type
_entity_poly.pdbx_seq_one_letter_code
_entity_poly.pdbx_strand_id
1 'polypeptide(L)' 'MSESYCDLCKEFVSGTVQTVKILDNDQKTSHYISGHVSCTEDIWKQIQEMKDFNKKSLSKVLKELNIE' A
#
# COMPACT_ATOMS: atom_id res chain seq x y z
N MET A 1 3.65 -20.01 14.37
CA MET A 1 3.03 -19.50 13.13
C MET A 1 3.18 -17.99 13.17
N SER A 2 3.83 -17.38 12.18
CA SER A 2 4.02 -15.93 12.15
C SER A 2 2.81 -15.30 11.49
N GLU A 3 1.80 -14.98 12.31
CA GLU A 3 0.66 -14.19 11.85
C GLU A 3 1.17 -12.78 11.57
N SER A 4 0.90 -12.29 10.35
CA SER A 4 1.33 -10.95 9.93
C SER A 4 0.10 -10.08 9.84
N TYR A 5 0.17 -8.85 10.34
CA TYR A 5 -0.97 -7.95 10.31
C TYR A 5 -1.04 -7.26 8.94
N CYS A 6 -2.24 -7.16 8.37
CA CYS A 6 -2.48 -6.42 7.14
C CYS A 6 -2.85 -4.97 7.46
N ASP A 7 -1.98 -4.02 7.12
CA ASP A 7 -2.25 -2.59 7.27
C ASP A 7 -3.42 -2.09 6.42
N LEU A 8 -3.81 -2.85 5.39
CA LEU A 8 -4.85 -2.47 4.43
C LEU A 8 -6.26 -2.85 4.89
N CYS A 9 -6.48 -4.13 5.23
CA CYS A 9 -7.78 -4.60 5.70
C CYS A 9 -7.91 -4.64 7.23
N LYS A 10 -6.83 -4.36 7.97
CA LYS A 10 -6.77 -4.41 9.44
C LYS A 10 -7.08 -5.80 10.01
N GLU A 11 -6.81 -6.83 9.22
CA GLU A 11 -6.99 -8.23 9.62
C GLU A 11 -5.64 -8.94 9.72
N PHE A 12 -5.62 -10.03 10.49
CA PHE A 12 -4.46 -10.90 10.60
C PHE A 12 -4.38 -11.85 9.41
N VAL A 13 -3.25 -11.79 8.69
CA VAL A 13 -2.88 -12.71 7.64
C VAL A 13 -2.23 -13.93 8.27
N SER A 14 -2.84 -15.09 8.07
CA SER A 14 -2.19 -16.39 8.25
C SER A 14 -1.73 -16.92 6.89
N GLY A 15 -0.49 -16.61 6.48
CA GLY A 15 0.05 -17.07 5.19
C GLY A 15 1.12 -16.15 4.60
N THR A 16 1.28 -16.20 3.27
CA THR A 16 2.21 -15.33 2.53
C THR A 16 1.70 -13.89 2.55
N VAL A 17 2.49 -13.00 3.15
CA VAL A 17 2.30 -11.56 3.03
C VAL A 17 3.16 -11.00 1.90
N GLN A 18 2.65 -9.94 1.29
CA GLN A 18 3.39 -9.12 0.34
C GLN A 18 3.63 -7.75 0.96
N THR A 19 4.85 -7.26 0.79
CA THR A 19 5.21 -5.89 1.18
C THR A 19 5.39 -5.05 -0.07
N VAL A 20 4.54 -4.04 -0.24
CA VAL A 20 4.65 -3.06 -1.31
C VAL A 20 5.41 -1.86 -0.80
N LYS A 21 6.45 -1.49 -1.54
CA LYS A 21 7.18 -0.24 -1.32
C LYS A 21 6.67 0.79 -2.32
N ILE A 22 5.98 1.80 -1.82
CA ILE A 22 5.59 2.97 -2.62
C ILE A 22 6.70 4.02 -2.46
N LEU A 23 7.21 4.52 -3.58
CA LEU A 23 8.22 5.57 -3.63
C LEU A 23 7.57 6.86 -4.11
N ASP A 24 7.84 7.96 -3.42
CA ASP A 24 7.40 9.28 -3.87
C ASP A 24 8.24 9.71 -5.08
N ASN A 25 7.72 10.64 -5.88
CA ASN A 25 8.38 11.12 -7.10
C ASN A 25 9.74 11.77 -6.79
N ASP A 26 9.89 12.39 -5.61
CA ASP A 26 11.18 12.95 -5.15
C ASP A 26 12.16 11.86 -4.66
N GLN A 27 11.76 10.58 -4.65
CA GLN A 27 12.49 9.40 -4.14
C GLN A 27 13.00 9.50 -2.68
N LYS A 28 12.78 10.62 -2.00
CA LYS A 28 13.17 10.83 -0.60
C LYS A 28 12.25 10.12 0.39
N THR A 29 11.00 9.89 0.03
CA THR A 29 10.00 9.29 0.91
C THR A 29 9.58 7.94 0.36
N SER A 30 9.77 6.89 1.16
CA SER A 30 9.29 5.55 0.85
C SER A 30 8.36 5.06 1.95
N HIS A 31 7.17 4.60 1.59
CA HIS A 31 6.29 3.88 2.50
C HIS A 31 6.30 2.40 2.19
N TYR A 32 6.28 1.60 3.25
CA TYR A 32 6.17 0.16 3.18
C TYR A 32 4.79 -0.22 3.70
N ILE A 33 4.04 -0.96 2.89
CA ILE A 33 2.73 -1.48 3.25
C ILE A 33 2.83 -2.99 3.18
N SER A 34 2.56 -3.68 4.29
CA SER A 34 2.57 -5.14 4.34
C SER A 34 1.16 -5.67 4.51
N GLY A 35 0.82 -6.73 3.79
CA GLY A 35 -0.53 -7.29 3.88
C GLY A 35 -0.78 -8.50 3.00
N HIS A 36 -2.06 -8.86 2.86
CA HIS A 36 -2.50 -9.86 1.90
C HIS A 36 -2.04 -9.48 0.50
N VAL A 37 -1.60 -10.48 -0.28
CA VAL A 37 -1.26 -10.31 -1.70
C VAL A 37 -2.42 -9.65 -2.47
N SER A 38 -3.66 -10.06 -2.19
CA SER A 38 -4.84 -9.48 -2.83
C SER A 38 -5.05 -8.01 -2.48
N CYS A 39 -4.78 -7.61 -1.23
CA CYS A 39 -4.90 -6.22 -0.81
C CYS A 39 -3.82 -5.36 -1.49
N THR A 40 -2.58 -5.85 -1.56
CA THR A 40 -1.49 -5.12 -2.23
C THR A 40 -1.69 -5.00 -3.74
N GLU A 41 -2.25 -6.03 -4.40
CA GLU A 41 -2.63 -5.95 -5.82
C GLU A 41 -3.77 -4.95 -6.08
N ASP A 42 -4.77 -4.89 -5.19
CA ASP A 42 -5.88 -3.94 -5.31
C ASP A 42 -5.39 -2.49 -5.20
N ILE A 43 -4.53 -2.22 -4.20
CA ILE A 43 -3.85 -0.94 -4.03
C ILE A 43 -3.06 -0.56 -5.29
N TRP A 44 -2.31 -1.50 -5.84
CA TRP A 44 -1.52 -1.27 -7.05
C TRP A 44 -2.42 -0.89 -8.24
N LYS A 45 -3.56 -1.57 -8.42
CA LYS A 45 -4.55 -1.20 -9.44
C LYS A 45 -5.11 0.19 -9.20
N GLN A 46 -5.55 0.51 -7.98
CA GLN A 46 -6.08 1.84 -7.67
C GLN A 46 -5.06 2.96 -7.93
N ILE A 47 -3.78 2.72 -7.60
CA ILE A 47 -2.68 3.64 -7.91
C ILE A 47 -2.48 3.79 -9.42
N GLN A 48 -2.52 2.70 -10.19
CA GLN A 48 -2.43 2.77 -11.65
C GLN A 48 -3.62 3.49 -12.30
N GLU A 49 -4.82 3.34 -11.74
CA GLU A 49 -6.04 4.00 -12.21
C GLU A 49 -6.12 5.47 -11.79
N MET A 50 -5.40 5.88 -10.73
CA MET A 50 -5.29 7.28 -10.33
C MET A 50 -4.56 8.12 -11.40
N LYS A 51 -5.34 8.86 -12.18
CA LYS A 51 -4.82 9.99 -12.96
C LYS A 51 -4.15 10.97 -12.00
N ASP A 52 -2.91 11.35 -12.34
CA ASP A 52 -2.05 12.22 -11.55
C ASP A 52 -1.47 11.62 -10.25
N PHE A 53 -1.38 10.29 -10.10
CA PHE A 53 -0.60 9.67 -9.00
C PHE A 53 0.82 10.25 -8.91
N ASN A 54 1.51 10.39 -10.04
CA ASN A 54 2.86 11.01 -10.10
C ASN A 54 2.93 12.48 -9.66
N LYS A 55 1.79 13.18 -9.56
CA LYS A 55 1.72 14.56 -9.05
C LYS A 55 1.15 14.65 -7.63
N LYS A 56 0.52 13.60 -7.12
CA LYS A 56 0.01 13.54 -5.75
C LYS A 56 1.12 13.04 -4.83
N SER A 57 1.33 13.73 -3.72
CA SER A 57 2.22 13.24 -2.66
C SER A 57 1.72 11.92 -2.10
N LEU A 58 2.65 11.05 -1.74
CA LEU A 58 2.37 9.71 -1.25
C LEU A 58 1.39 9.70 -0.06
N SER A 59 1.51 10.63 0.89
CA SER A 59 0.56 10.77 2.01
C SER A 59 -0.88 11.04 1.58
N LYS A 60 -1.11 11.76 0.47
CA LYS A 60 -2.48 11.95 -0.06
C LYS A 60 -3.02 10.64 -0.62
N VAL A 61 -2.18 9.88 -1.30
CA VAL A 61 -2.56 8.59 -1.87
C VAL A 61 -2.88 7.60 -0.75
N LEU A 62 -2.04 7.49 0.28
CA LEU A 62 -2.30 6.63 1.45
C LEU A 62 -3.62 7.00 2.16
N LYS A 63 -3.93 8.30 2.28
CA LYS A 63 -5.21 8.77 2.82
C LYS A 63 -6.39 8.40 1.94
N GLU A 64 -6.29 8.54 0.62
CA GLU A 64 -7.35 8.12 -0.31
C GLU A 64 -7.58 6.61 -0.26
N LEU A 65 -6.51 5.84 -0.02
CA LEU A 65 -6.54 4.38 0.13
C LEU A 65 -6.91 3.92 1.56
N ASN A 66 -7.21 4.85 2.48
CA ASN A 66 -7.62 4.58 3.87
C ASN A 66 -6.60 3.79 4.71
N ILE A 67 -5.31 3.93 4.40
CA ILE A 67 -4.22 3.20 5.09
C ILE A 67 -3.70 3.98 6.30
N GLU A 68 -3.89 5.31 6.32
CA GLU A 68 -3.43 6.23 7.37
C GLU A 68 -4.55 7.16 7.87
#